data_AF-A0A1Q6V1Y7-F1
#
_entry.id   AF-A0A1Q6V1Y7-F1
#
_cell.length_a   1.000
_cell.length_b   1.000
_cell.length_c   1.000
_cell.angle_alpha   90.00
_cell.angle_beta   90.00
_cell.angle_gamma   90.00
#
_symmetry.space_group_name_H-M   'P 1'
#
loop_
_entity.id
_entity.type
_entity.pdbx_description
1 polymer ?
#
loop_
_entity_poly.entity_id
_entity_poly.type
_entity_poly.pdbx_seq_one_letter_code
_entity_poly.pdbx_strand_id
1 'polypeptide(L)' 'MARVIRPTYAIRCVNSSCRELFEVVKLEPGQQQEVVCPKCGEHYIYPPIEIDEENENNN' A
#
# COMPACT_ATOMS: atom_id res chain seq x y z
N MET A 1 -15.62 -11.25 25.01
CA MET A 1 -15.05 -10.06 24.34
C MET A 1 -14.90 -10.40 22.87
N ALA A 2 -15.71 -9.82 21.99
CA ALA A 2 -15.56 -10.04 20.56
C ALA A 2 -14.28 -9.32 20.09
N ARG A 3 -13.31 -10.04 19.51
CA ARG A 3 -12.20 -9.40 18.81
C ARG A 3 -12.75 -8.91 17.46
N VAL A 4 -12.70 -7.60 17.24
CA VAL A 4 -12.97 -7.04 15.91
C VAL A 4 -11.77 -7.41 15.03
N ILE A 5 -11.91 -8.46 14.23
CA ILE A 5 -10.91 -8.84 13.23
C ILE A 5 -11.14 -7.91 12.04
N ARG A 6 -10.28 -6.91 11.88
CA ARG A 6 -10.27 -6.10 10.66
C ARG A 6 -9.49 -6.88 9.60
N PRO A 7 -10.00 -7.02 8.37
CA PRO A 7 -9.24 -7.63 7.31
C PRO A 7 -7.97 -6.80 7.04
N THR A 8 -6.83 -7.48 6.92
CA THR A 8 -5.53 -6.89 6.63
C THR A 8 -4.94 -7.46 5.34
N TYR A 9 -4.05 -6.70 4.71
CA TYR A 9 -3.24 -7.13 3.58
C TYR A 9 -1.76 -7.07 3.94
N ALA A 10 -0.98 -8.04 3.47
CA ALA A 10 0.47 -7.97 3.53
C ALA A 10 0.99 -7.20 2.31
N ILE A 11 1.73 -6.12 2.55
CA ILE A 11 2.37 -5.31 1.51
C ILE A 11 3.87 -5.26 1.71
N ARG A 12 4.59 -4.95 0.63
CA ARG A 12 6.04 -4.73 0.68
C ARG A 12 6.33 -3.23 0.71
N CYS A 13 7.32 -2.83 1.50
CA CYS A 13 7.85 -1.47 1.50
C CYS A 13 8.27 -1.05 0.09
N VAL A 14 7.86 0.16 -0.33
CA VAL A 14 8.21 0.75 -1.63
C VAL A 14 9.70 1.08 -1.76
N ASN A 15 10.38 1.29 -0.63
CA ASN A 15 11.80 1.56 -0.61
C ASN A 15 12.59 0.30 -1.03
N SER A 16 13.28 0.40 -2.17
CA SER A 16 14.05 -0.69 -2.79
C SER A 16 15.11 -1.30 -1.89
N SER A 17 15.65 -0.53 -0.93
CA SER A 17 16.66 -1.01 0.02
C SER A 17 16.06 -1.72 1.23
N CYS A 18 14.80 -1.43 1.58
CA CYS A 18 14.16 -1.99 2.77
C CYS A 18 13.39 -3.29 2.48
N ARG A 19 12.49 -3.25 1.47
CA ARG A 19 11.65 -4.38 0.99
C ARG A 19 10.95 -5.22 2.08
N GLU A 20 10.74 -4.63 3.25
CA GLU A 20 10.11 -5.28 4.39
C GLU A 20 8.65 -5.62 4.07
N LEU A 21 8.20 -6.80 4.49
CA LEU A 21 6.80 -7.22 4.39
C LEU A 21 6.09 -6.89 5.70
N PHE A 22 4.96 -6.20 5.62
CA PHE A 22 4.18 -5.84 6.80
C PHE A 22 2.70 -5.71 6.47
N GLU A 23 1.87 -5.71 7.51
CA GLU A 23 0.42 -5.72 7.37
C GLU A 23 -0.17 -4.30 7.40
N VAL A 24 -1.11 -4.04 6.50
CA VAL A 24 -1.91 -2.82 6.45
C VAL A 24 -3.40 -3.14 6.46
N VAL A 25 -4.23 -2.17 6.82
CA VAL A 25 -5.68 -2.34 6.82
C VAL A 25 -6.19 -2.48 5.38
N LYS A 26 -7.10 -3.44 5.15
CA LYS A 26 -7.83 -3.53 3.88
C LYS A 26 -8.81 -2.37 3.79
N LEU A 27 -8.64 -1.55 2.76
CA LEU A 27 -9.53 -0.43 2.43
C LEU A 27 -10.61 -0.86 1.43
N GLU A 28 -11.64 -0.03 1.31
CA GLU A 28 -12.65 -0.15 0.26
C GLU A 28 -12.08 0.34 -1.09
N PRO A 29 -12.62 -0.12 -2.23
CA PRO A 29 -12.18 0.36 -3.55
C PRO A 29 -12.29 1.88 -3.66
N GLY A 30 -11.22 2.54 -4.10
CA GLY A 30 -11.16 3.99 -4.24
C GLY A 30 -10.72 4.75 -2.97
N GLN A 31 -10.52 4.07 -1.84
CA GLN A 31 -9.92 4.67 -0.65
C GLN A 31 -8.40 4.50 -0.64
N GLN A 32 -7.72 5.49 -0.07
CA GLN A 32 -6.28 5.51 0.13
C GLN A 32 -5.97 5.74 1.61
N GLN A 33 -4.83 5.23 2.06
CA GLN A 33 -4.32 5.49 3.41
C GLN A 33 -2.83 5.86 3.35
N GLU A 34 -2.40 6.70 4.28
CA GLU A 34 -0.98 6.88 4.55
C GLU A 34 -0.46 5.66 5.31
N VAL A 35 0.67 5.14 4.85
CA VAL A 35 1.34 3.98 5.40
C VAL A 35 2.75 4.35 5.76
N VAL A 36 3.18 3.91 6.94
CA VAL A 36 4.56 4.05 7.41
C VAL A 36 5.21 2.68 7.49
N CYS A 37 6.36 2.50 6.84
CA CYS A 37 7.12 1.27 6.97
C CYS A 37 7.69 1.14 8.38
N PRO A 38 7.43 0.04 9.12
CA PRO A 38 7.89 -0.11 10.50
C PRO A 38 9.41 -0.26 10.66
N LYS A 39 10.13 -0.52 9.56
CA LYS A 39 11.58 -0.79 9.58
C LYS A 39 12.43 0.41 9.19
N CYS A 40 12.10 1.08 8.09
CA CYS A 40 12.85 2.26 7.62
C CYS A 40 12.17 3.59 7.93
N GLY A 41 10.90 3.59 8.36
CA GLY A 41 10.16 4.82 8.60
C GLY A 41 9.78 5.59 7.33
N GLU A 42 9.73 4.92 6.18
CA GLU A 42 9.28 5.54 4.91
C GLU A 42 7.77 5.77 4.95
N HIS A 43 7.30 6.96 4.55
CA HIS A 43 5.90 7.33 4.46
C HIS A 43 5.44 7.31 3.00
N TYR A 44 4.36 6.61 2.70
CA TYR A 44 3.79 6.57 1.35
C TYR A 44 2.29 6.28 1.38
N ILE A 45 1.60 6.61 0.29
CA ILE A 45 0.17 6.35 0.14
C ILE A 45 -0.05 4.96 -0.46
N TYR A 46 -0.97 4.19 0.13
CA TYR A 46 -1.36 2.86 -0.34
C TYR A 46 -2.88 2.76 -0.55
N PRO A 47 -3.37 2.06 -1.59
CA PRO A 47 -2.60 1.55 -2.73
C PRO A 47 -1.97 2.72 -3.52
N PRO A 48 -0.75 2.53 -4.08
CA PRO A 48 -0.16 3.54 -4.94
C PRO A 48 -1.11 3.82 -6.11
N ILE A 49 -1.23 5.09 -6.48
CA ILE A 49 -1.96 5.45 -7.70
C ILE A 49 -1.12 4.88 -8.85
N GLU A 50 -1.66 3.90 -9.57
CA GLU A 50 -1.20 3.61 -10.92
C GLU A 50 -1.54 4.85 -11.74
N ILE A 51 -0.62 5.80 -11.81
CA ILE A 51 -0.55 6.66 -12.99
C ILE A 51 -0.19 5.68 -14.10
N ASP A 52 -1.18 5.28 -14.90
CA ASP A 52 -0.96 4.66 -16.20
C ASP A 52 -0.03 5.58 -17.01
N GLU A 53 1.28 5.41 -16.87
CA GLU A 53 2.30 5.86 -17.83
C GLU A 53 2.38 4.89 -19.02
N GLU A 54 1.24 4.31 -19.44
CA GLU A 54 1.08 3.54 -20.68
C GLU A 54 -0.23 3.92 -21.38
N ASN A 55 -0.28 5.11 -21.97
CA ASN A 55 -1.03 5.33 -23.19
C ASN A 55 -0.17 6.12 -24.20
N GLU A 56 1.02 5.59 -24.46
CA GLU A 56 1.73 5.84 -25.71
C GLU A 56 1.33 4.72 -26.69
N ASN A 57 0.63 5.11 -27.77
CA ASN A 57 0.05 4.32 -28.88
C ASN A 57 -1.42 3.89 -28.77
N ASN A 58 -2.32 4.65 -29.42
CA ASN A 58 -3.11 4.14 -30.57
C ASN A 58 -3.87 5.28 -31.31
N ASN A 59 -3.60 5.36 -32.62
CA ASN A 59 -4.22 6.15 -33.72
C ASN A 59 -3.90 7.65 -33.85
#